data_AF-A0A453RKT4-F1
#
_entry.id   AF-A0A453RKT4-F1
#
_cell.length_a   1.000
_cell.length_b   1.000
_cell.length_c   1.000
_cell.angle_alpha   90.00
_cell.angle_beta   90.00
_cell.angle_gamma   90.00
#
_symmetry.space_group_name_H-M   'P 1'
#
loop_
_entity.id
_entity.type
_entity.pdbx_description
1 polymer ?
#
loop_
_entity_poly.entity_id
_entity_poly.type
_entity_poly.pdbx_seq_one_letter_code
_entity_poly.pdbx_strand_id
1 'polypeptide(L)'
;RYWVMEMHVDGFRFDLASIMTRGSSLWDPVNVYGAPIEGDMITTGTPLVTPPLIDMISNDPILGGVKLIAEAWDAGGLYQVGQFPHWNVWSEWNGKYRDIVRQFIKGTDGFAGGFAECLCGSPHLYQAGGRKPWHSINFVCAHDGFTLGDLVTYNNKYNLPNGE
;
A
#
# COMPACT_ATOMS: atom_id res chain seq x y z
N ARG A 1 -8.42 -0.43 -17.40
CA ARG A 1 -9.15 -0.99 -18.57
C ARG A 1 -8.27 -1.07 -19.81
N TYR A 2 -7.87 0.06 -20.43
CA TYR A 2 -7.04 0.08 -21.66
C TYR A 2 -5.86 -0.92 -21.64
N TRP A 3 -4.99 -0.83 -20.63
CA TRP A 3 -3.84 -1.72 -20.47
C TRP A 3 -4.18 -3.21 -20.42
N VAL A 4 -5.36 -3.57 -19.90
CA VAL A 4 -5.80 -4.97 -19.83
C VAL A 4 -6.33 -5.42 -21.17
N MET A 5 -7.18 -4.60 -21.81
CA MET A 5 -7.86 -4.97 -23.05
C MET A 5 -6.94 -4.93 -24.27
N GLU A 6 -6.13 -3.88 -24.39
CA GLU A 6 -5.30 -3.64 -25.58
C GLU A 6 -3.89 -4.22 -25.45
N MET A 7 -3.35 -4.22 -24.23
CA MET A 7 -1.97 -4.62 -23.96
C MET A 7 -1.86 -5.95 -23.20
N HIS A 8 -3.01 -6.56 -22.87
CA HIS A 8 -3.11 -7.85 -22.17
C HIS A 8 -2.33 -7.90 -20.85
N VAL A 9 -2.31 -6.80 -20.09
CA VAL A 9 -1.68 -6.73 -18.77
C VAL A 9 -2.49 -7.53 -17.73
N ASP A 10 -1.80 -8.38 -16.97
CA ASP A 10 -2.42 -9.29 -15.97
C ASP A 10 -2.63 -8.69 -14.57
N GLY A 11 -2.06 -7.51 -14.29
CA GLY A 11 -2.07 -6.94 -12.95
C GLY A 11 -1.46 -5.54 -12.85
N PHE A 12 -1.76 -4.87 -11.75
CA PHE A 12 -1.26 -3.54 -11.42
C PHE A 12 -0.74 -3.49 -9.99
N ARG A 13 0.40 -2.83 -9.79
CA ARG A 13 0.90 -2.37 -8.49
C ARG A 13 0.70 -0.87 -8.41
N PHE A 14 -0.12 -0.42 -7.49
CA PHE A 14 -0.45 0.98 -7.29
C PHE A 14 0.54 1.58 -6.29
N ASP A 15 1.31 2.56 -6.78
CA ASP A 15 2.24 3.36 -6.00
C ASP A 15 1.49 4.29 -5.04
N LEU A 16 1.98 4.40 -3.80
CA LEU A 16 1.38 5.21 -2.73
C LEU A 16 -0.17 5.15 -2.71
N ALA A 17 -0.72 3.93 -2.78
CA ALA A 17 -2.12 3.65 -3.04
C ALA A 17 -3.09 4.29 -2.03
N SER A 18 -2.61 4.62 -0.82
CA SER A 18 -3.39 5.32 0.19
C SER A 18 -3.92 6.68 -0.27
N ILE A 19 -3.25 7.34 -1.23
CA ILE A 19 -3.74 8.60 -1.82
C ILE A 19 -5.11 8.40 -2.49
N MET A 20 -5.34 7.24 -3.11
CA MET A 20 -6.63 6.90 -3.75
C MET A 20 -7.77 6.73 -2.75
N THR A 21 -7.46 6.64 -1.45
CA THR A 21 -8.46 6.59 -0.40
C THR A 21 -8.89 7.98 0.08
N ARG A 22 -8.18 9.05 -0.29
CA ARG A 22 -8.42 10.40 0.22
C ARG A 22 -9.55 11.11 -0.55
N GLY A 23 -10.37 11.86 0.18
CA GLY A 23 -11.39 12.74 -0.40
C GLY A 23 -10.75 13.80 -1.32
N SER A 24 -11.28 13.93 -2.53
CA SER A 24 -10.81 14.91 -3.52
C SER A 24 -11.23 16.33 -3.15
N SER A 25 -10.51 17.33 -3.64
CA SER A 25 -11.02 18.70 -3.69
C SER A 25 -12.13 18.79 -4.73
N LEU A 26 -13.35 19.16 -4.32
CA LEU A 26 -14.38 19.56 -5.27
C LEU A 26 -14.06 20.98 -5.73
N TRP A 27 -13.76 21.14 -7.03
CA TRP A 27 -13.70 22.45 -7.65
C TRP A 27 -15.12 22.86 -8.04
N ASP A 28 -15.63 23.90 -7.39
CA ASP A 28 -16.81 24.60 -7.85
C ASP A 28 -16.38 25.72 -8.81
N PRO A 29 -16.86 25.74 -10.08
CA PRO A 29 -16.56 26.79 -11.04
C PRO A 29 -16.86 28.21 -10.57
N VAL A 30 -17.72 28.37 -9.56
CA VAL A 30 -18.12 29.66 -8.98
C VAL A 30 -17.26 30.05 -7.76
N ASN A 31 -16.50 29.10 -7.19
CA ASN A 31 -15.78 29.27 -5.92
C ASN A 31 -14.25 29.17 -6.11
N VAL A 32 -13.73 30.02 -6.99
CA VAL A 32 -12.31 30.06 -7.43
C VAL A 32 -11.32 30.29 -6.27
N TYR A 33 -11.78 30.85 -5.14
CA TYR A 33 -10.93 31.17 -3.98
C TYR A 33 -10.97 30.14 -2.85
N GLY A 34 -11.59 28.97 -3.07
CA GLY A 34 -11.55 27.87 -2.11
C GLY A 34 -12.33 28.15 -0.81
N ALA A 35 -13.42 28.93 -0.88
CA ALA A 35 -14.33 29.00 0.26
C ALA A 35 -14.92 27.60 0.50
N PRO A 36 -15.17 27.19 1.76
CA PRO A 36 -15.87 25.95 2.03
C PRO A 36 -17.22 25.93 1.28
N ILE A 37 -17.45 24.93 0.43
CA ILE A 37 -18.76 24.75 -0.20
C ILE A 37 -19.70 24.21 0.88
N GLU A 38 -20.78 24.94 1.14
CA GLU A 38 -21.81 24.53 2.10
C GLU A 38 -22.40 23.18 1.64
N GLY A 39 -22.13 22.11 2.41
CA GLY A 39 -22.60 20.75 2.11
C GLY A 39 -21.52 19.70 1.86
N ASP A 40 -20.24 20.09 1.69
CA ASP A 40 -19.15 19.12 1.64
C ASP A 40 -18.79 18.66 3.06
N MET A 41 -19.38 17.54 3.49
CA MET A 41 -19.19 17.01 4.86
C MET A 41 -17.80 16.40 5.07
N ILE A 42 -16.97 16.29 4.03
CA ILE A 42 -15.69 15.60 4.08
C ILE A 42 -14.56 16.58 3.73
N THR A 43 -13.71 16.87 4.71
CA THR A 43 -12.49 17.66 4.48
C THR A 43 -11.64 17.03 3.39
N THR A 44 -11.21 17.80 2.39
CA THR A 44 -10.27 17.33 1.36
C THR A 44 -9.04 16.66 1.99
N GLY A 45 -8.60 15.55 1.42
CA GLY A 45 -7.51 14.75 1.94
C GLY A 45 -7.91 13.73 3.02
N THR A 46 -9.15 13.79 3.55
CA THR A 46 -9.64 12.83 4.54
C THR A 46 -9.66 11.40 3.97
N PRO A 47 -9.04 10.41 4.64
CA PRO A 47 -9.12 9.02 4.22
C PRO A 47 -10.55 8.50 4.36
N LEU A 48 -11.12 8.02 3.26
CA LEU A 48 -12.46 7.46 3.17
C LEU A 48 -12.42 5.98 3.53
N VAL A 49 -13.45 5.53 4.27
CA VAL A 49 -13.63 4.10 4.57
C VAL A 49 -14.04 3.33 3.30
N THR A 50 -14.90 3.93 2.48
CA THR A 50 -15.39 3.38 1.20
C THR A 50 -15.04 4.34 0.06
N PRO A 51 -13.77 4.40 -0.36
CA PRO A 51 -13.36 5.31 -1.43
C PRO A 51 -13.94 4.87 -2.78
N PRO A 52 -14.70 5.73 -3.48
CA PRO A 52 -15.44 5.34 -4.68
C PRO A 52 -14.53 4.87 -5.81
N LEU A 53 -13.30 5.41 -5.91
CA LEU A 53 -12.33 4.97 -6.93
C LEU A 53 -11.91 3.51 -6.73
N ILE A 54 -11.61 3.10 -5.50
CA ILE A 54 -11.23 1.71 -5.21
C ILE A 54 -12.42 0.78 -5.38
N ASP A 55 -13.63 1.23 -4.98
CA ASP A 55 -14.87 0.48 -5.20
C ASP A 55 -15.08 0.20 -6.70
N MET A 56 -14.97 1.24 -7.52
CA MET A 56 -15.10 1.11 -8.98
C MET A 56 -14.06 0.18 -9.58
N ILE A 57 -12.79 0.25 -9.15
CA ILE A 57 -11.74 -0.66 -9.67
C ILE A 57 -12.02 -2.11 -9.26
N SER A 58 -12.43 -2.32 -8.01
CA SER A 58 -12.63 -3.65 -7.43
C SER A 58 -13.83 -4.39 -8.00
N ASN A 59 -14.88 -3.65 -8.40
CA ASN A 59 -16.13 -4.20 -8.91
C ASN A 59 -16.27 -4.08 -10.44
N ASP A 60 -15.21 -3.70 -11.14
CA ASP A 60 -15.20 -3.58 -12.59
C ASP A 60 -15.19 -4.97 -13.26
N PRO A 61 -16.17 -5.32 -14.12
CA PRO A 61 -16.22 -6.63 -14.78
C PRO A 61 -15.03 -6.87 -15.72
N ILE A 62 -14.41 -5.83 -16.27
CA ILE A 62 -13.21 -5.94 -17.12
C ILE A 62 -11.97 -6.24 -16.25
N LEU A 63 -11.95 -5.76 -15.00
CA LEU A 63 -10.81 -5.93 -14.10
C LEU A 63 -10.97 -7.11 -13.13
N GLY A 64 -12.11 -7.79 -13.09
CA GLY A 64 -12.40 -8.83 -12.10
C GLY A 64 -11.43 -10.02 -12.06
N GLY A 65 -10.69 -10.28 -13.15
CA GLY A 65 -9.63 -11.29 -13.22
C GLY A 65 -8.20 -10.75 -13.04
N VAL A 66 -8.03 -9.44 -12.86
CA VAL A 66 -6.75 -8.74 -12.84
C VAL A 66 -6.21 -8.67 -11.42
N LYS A 67 -4.90 -8.88 -11.24
CA LYS A 67 -4.27 -8.82 -9.91
C LYS A 67 -4.06 -7.37 -9.49
N LEU A 68 -4.56 -7.00 -8.31
CA LEU A 68 -4.44 -5.65 -7.77
C LEU A 68 -3.55 -5.66 -6.52
N ILE A 69 -2.49 -4.86 -6.53
CA ILE A 69 -1.50 -4.78 -5.45
C ILE A 69 -1.38 -3.33 -4.99
N ALA A 70 -1.59 -3.07 -3.70
CA ALA A 70 -1.44 -1.75 -3.09
C ALA A 70 -0.11 -1.60 -2.36
N GLU A 71 0.59 -0.50 -2.61
CA GLU A 71 1.48 0.10 -1.62
C GLU A 71 0.63 0.93 -0.65
N ALA A 72 0.16 0.31 0.43
CA ALA A 72 -0.87 0.87 1.31
C ALA A 72 -0.33 1.90 2.31
N TRP A 73 0.37 2.92 1.83
CA TRP A 73 0.78 4.11 2.59
C TRP A 73 0.94 5.34 1.69
N ASP A 74 1.13 6.52 2.28
CA ASP A 74 1.49 7.74 1.55
C ASP A 74 2.48 8.63 2.30
N ALA A 75 3.03 9.63 1.59
CA ALA A 75 3.98 10.61 2.14
C ALA A 75 3.34 11.62 3.11
N GLY A 76 2.02 11.63 3.24
CA GLY A 76 1.28 12.42 4.24
C GLY A 76 1.19 11.72 5.60
N GLY A 77 1.86 10.57 5.77
CA GLY A 77 1.95 9.83 7.02
C GLY A 77 0.83 8.80 7.21
N LEU A 78 -0.08 8.63 6.25
CA LEU A 78 -1.11 7.59 6.34
C LEU A 78 -0.49 6.21 6.06
N TYR A 79 -0.78 5.24 6.92
CA TYR A 79 -0.31 3.86 6.82
C TYR A 79 -1.48 2.90 6.98
N GLN A 80 -1.81 2.16 5.93
CA GLN A 80 -3.00 1.32 5.80
C GLN A 80 -2.68 -0.16 5.60
N VAL A 81 -1.43 -0.61 5.78
CA VAL A 81 -1.11 -2.05 5.70
C VAL A 81 -1.92 -2.84 6.73
N GLY A 82 -2.59 -3.89 6.29
CA GLY A 82 -3.55 -4.66 7.08
C GLY A 82 -4.98 -4.14 6.99
N GLN A 83 -5.20 -2.93 6.47
CA GLN A 83 -6.48 -2.21 6.53
C GLN A 83 -6.86 -1.51 5.21
N PHE A 84 -6.15 -1.75 4.10
CA PHE A 84 -6.49 -1.11 2.83
C PHE A 84 -7.89 -1.55 2.36
N PRO A 85 -8.73 -0.64 1.86
CA PRO A 85 -10.04 -1.00 1.28
C PRO A 85 -9.85 -2.01 0.15
N HIS A 86 -10.34 -3.25 0.31
CA HIS A 86 -9.84 -4.37 -0.49
C HIS A 86 -10.90 -5.20 -1.22
N TRP A 87 -12.19 -5.16 -0.87
CA TRP A 87 -13.25 -6.00 -1.49
C TRP A 87 -12.85 -7.48 -1.74
N ASN A 88 -11.93 -7.99 -0.93
CA ASN A 88 -11.28 -9.30 -1.07
C ASN A 88 -10.52 -9.57 -2.39
N VAL A 89 -10.15 -8.52 -3.15
CA VAL A 89 -9.45 -8.61 -4.43
C VAL A 89 -8.07 -7.92 -4.45
N TRP A 90 -7.73 -7.16 -3.41
CA TRP A 90 -6.44 -6.45 -3.31
C TRP A 90 -5.44 -7.17 -2.40
N SER A 91 -4.23 -7.35 -2.90
CA SER A 91 -3.06 -7.70 -2.07
C SER A 91 -2.27 -6.45 -1.70
N GLU A 92 -1.41 -6.52 -0.70
CA GLU A 92 -0.67 -5.38 -0.17
C GLU A 92 0.82 -5.69 -0.07
N TRP A 93 1.67 -4.72 -0.41
CA TRP A 93 3.08 -4.76 -0.06
C TRP A 93 3.25 -4.77 1.46
N ASN A 94 3.77 -5.87 2.00
CA ASN A 94 3.91 -6.03 3.43
C ASN A 94 5.24 -5.45 3.94
N GLY A 95 5.26 -4.14 4.20
CA GLY A 95 6.42 -3.47 4.80
C GLY A 95 6.81 -4.03 6.18
N LYS A 96 5.84 -4.55 6.96
CA LYS A 96 6.14 -5.17 8.26
C LYS A 96 6.91 -6.47 8.11
N TYR A 97 6.61 -7.27 7.08
CA TYR A 97 7.39 -8.46 6.75
C TYR A 97 8.85 -8.11 6.50
N ARG A 98 9.12 -7.10 5.66
CA ARG A 98 10.48 -6.60 5.40
C ARG A 98 11.20 -6.27 6.70
N ASP A 99 10.56 -5.49 7.57
CA ASP A 99 11.20 -4.98 8.78
C ASP A 99 11.46 -6.10 9.80
N ILE A 100 10.48 -6.96 10.05
CA ILE A 100 10.59 -8.07 11.00
C ILE A 100 11.65 -9.09 10.53
N VAL A 101 11.62 -9.48 9.25
CA VAL A 101 12.59 -10.45 8.72
C VAL A 101 14.00 -9.89 8.82
N ARG A 102 14.21 -8.62 8.46
CA ARG A 102 15.53 -7.98 8.59
C ARG A 102 16.03 -7.95 10.03
N GLN A 103 15.17 -7.59 11.00
CA GLN A 103 15.54 -7.53 12.41
C GLN A 103 15.86 -8.91 12.99
N PHE A 104 15.05 -9.93 12.68
CA PHE A 104 15.27 -11.29 13.15
C PHE A 104 16.56 -11.88 12.58
N ILE A 105 16.76 -11.80 11.26
CA ILE A 105 17.91 -12.42 10.58
C ILE A 105 19.24 -11.78 11.01
N LYS A 106 19.28 -10.46 11.28
CA LYS A 106 20.50 -9.83 11.81
C LYS A 106 20.79 -10.13 13.29
N GLY A 107 19.96 -10.93 13.95
CA GLY A 107 20.16 -11.33 15.35
C GLY A 107 19.68 -10.29 16.38
N THR A 108 18.54 -9.65 16.15
CA THR A 108 17.96 -8.69 17.10
C THR A 108 17.00 -9.37 18.06
N ASP A 109 17.16 -9.11 19.37
CA ASP A 109 16.29 -9.65 20.41
C ASP A 109 14.83 -9.23 20.22
N GLY A 110 13.90 -10.11 20.60
CA GLY A 110 12.46 -9.84 20.63
C GLY A 110 11.69 -10.09 19.33
N PHE A 111 12.33 -10.51 18.23
CA PHE A 111 11.67 -10.65 16.92
C PHE A 111 11.23 -12.08 16.54
N ALA A 112 11.56 -13.11 17.33
CA ALA A 112 11.28 -14.51 16.97
C ALA A 112 9.78 -14.80 16.74
N GLY A 113 8.90 -14.28 17.60
CA GLY A 113 7.44 -14.44 17.45
C GLY A 113 6.92 -13.72 16.21
N GLY A 114 7.38 -12.49 15.96
CA GLY A 114 7.04 -11.75 14.74
C GLY A 114 7.52 -12.47 13.47
N PHE A 115 8.70 -13.08 13.50
CA PHE A 115 9.19 -13.85 12.36
C PHE A 115 8.34 -15.10 12.10
N ALA A 116 7.91 -15.82 13.14
CA ALA A 116 6.98 -16.95 13.00
C ALA A 116 5.65 -16.52 12.36
N GLU A 117 5.10 -15.38 12.78
CA GLU A 117 3.93 -14.76 12.16
C GLU A 117 4.15 -14.45 10.66
N CYS A 118 5.32 -13.91 10.30
CA CYS A 118 5.68 -13.66 8.92
C CYS A 118 5.71 -14.94 8.07
N LEU A 119 6.25 -16.05 8.61
CA LEU A 119 6.28 -17.36 7.94
C LEU A 119 4.86 -17.90 7.66
N CYS A 120 3.90 -17.60 8.55
CA CYS A 120 2.49 -17.99 8.38
C CYS A 120 1.69 -17.06 7.45
N GLY A 121 2.34 -16.12 6.75
CA GLY A 121 1.65 -15.17 5.87
C GLY A 121 1.04 -13.98 6.61
N SER A 122 1.60 -13.61 7.77
CA SER A 122 1.20 -12.47 8.60
C SER A 122 -0.29 -12.48 9.01
N PRO A 123 -0.80 -13.56 9.66
CA PRO A 123 -2.20 -13.67 10.02
C PRO A 123 -2.67 -12.53 10.96
N HIS A 124 -1.79 -12.02 11.83
CA HIS A 124 -2.07 -10.83 12.65
C HIS A 124 -2.46 -9.57 11.84
N LEU A 125 -2.11 -9.47 10.55
CA LEU A 125 -2.53 -8.38 9.67
C LEU A 125 -3.79 -8.71 8.86
N TYR A 126 -3.88 -9.93 8.35
CA TYR A 126 -4.83 -10.27 7.29
C TYR A 126 -6.00 -11.15 7.77
N GLN A 127 -5.78 -12.04 8.73
CA GLN A 127 -6.75 -13.09 9.06
C GLN A 127 -8.03 -12.54 9.71
N ALA A 128 -7.90 -11.61 10.66
CA ALA A 128 -9.04 -11.04 11.38
C ALA A 128 -10.01 -10.28 10.45
N GLY A 129 -9.48 -9.68 9.38
CA GLY A 129 -10.26 -9.01 8.33
C GLY A 129 -10.83 -9.96 7.26
N GLY A 130 -10.80 -11.29 7.48
CA GLY A 130 -11.30 -12.29 6.53
C GLY A 130 -10.36 -12.56 5.34
N ARG A 131 -9.18 -11.95 5.32
CA ARG A 131 -8.20 -12.10 4.25
C ARG A 131 -7.30 -13.31 4.47
N LYS A 132 -6.61 -13.69 3.41
CA LYS A 132 -5.82 -14.93 3.30
C LYS A 132 -4.33 -14.62 3.09
N PRO A 133 -3.41 -15.56 3.31
CA PRO A 133 -1.97 -15.32 3.21
C PRO A 133 -1.50 -14.67 1.90
N TRP A 134 -2.15 -14.95 0.77
CA TRP A 134 -1.81 -14.35 -0.53
C TRP A 134 -2.10 -12.85 -0.64
N HIS A 135 -2.84 -12.27 0.32
CA HIS A 135 -3.00 -10.82 0.40
C HIS A 135 -1.72 -10.12 0.90
N SER A 136 -0.77 -10.88 1.46
CA SER A 136 0.54 -10.39 1.87
C SER A 136 1.56 -10.58 0.74
N ILE A 137 1.96 -9.49 0.09
CA ILE A 137 3.12 -9.49 -0.80
C ILE A 137 4.38 -9.33 0.05
N ASN A 138 5.02 -10.45 0.34
CA ASN A 138 6.21 -10.50 1.18
C ASN A 138 7.45 -10.09 0.38
N PHE A 139 8.27 -9.20 0.94
CA PHE A 139 9.53 -8.80 0.34
C PHE A 139 10.58 -8.46 1.40
N VAL A 140 11.86 -8.64 1.07
CA VAL A 140 12.99 -8.25 1.93
C VAL A 140 13.70 -7.01 1.40
N CYS A 141 13.76 -6.84 0.08
CA CYS A 141 14.29 -5.65 -0.59
C CYS A 141 13.36 -5.28 -1.76
N ALA A 142 13.42 -4.02 -2.18
CA ALA A 142 12.73 -3.49 -3.35
C ALA A 142 13.72 -2.63 -4.15
N HIS A 143 13.24 -1.88 -5.14
CA HIS A 143 14.05 -0.88 -5.82
C HIS A 143 14.43 0.27 -4.87
N ASP A 144 13.54 0.61 -3.94
CA ASP A 144 13.83 1.56 -2.87
C ASP A 144 14.60 0.92 -1.70
N GLY A 145 15.56 1.68 -1.18
CA GLY A 145 16.39 1.30 -0.04
C GLY A 145 17.60 0.43 -0.43
N PHE A 146 18.12 -0.33 0.53
CA PHE A 146 19.27 -1.20 0.29
C PHE A 146 18.95 -2.38 -0.63
N THR A 147 19.89 -2.68 -1.52
CA THR A 147 19.98 -3.98 -2.17
C THR A 147 20.21 -5.09 -1.12
N LEU A 148 20.02 -6.35 -1.49
CA LEU A 148 20.26 -7.46 -0.56
C LEU A 148 21.75 -7.58 -0.17
N GLY A 149 22.67 -7.27 -1.09
CA GLY A 149 24.10 -7.23 -0.80
C GLY A 149 24.47 -6.08 0.14
N ASP A 150 23.93 -4.89 -0.10
CA ASP A 150 24.19 -3.73 0.76
C ASP A 150 23.61 -3.91 2.16
N LEU A 151 22.45 -4.57 2.28
CA LEU A 151 21.78 -4.83 3.55
C LEU A 151 22.66 -5.60 4.55
N VAL A 152 23.58 -6.44 4.07
CA VAL A 152 24.52 -7.21 4.91
C VAL A 152 25.93 -6.62 4.93
N THR A 153 26.18 -5.57 4.15
CA THR A 153 27.50 -4.94 4.01
C THR A 153 27.58 -3.61 4.74
N TYR A 154 26.50 -2.83 4.76
CA TYR A 154 26.47 -1.46 5.27
C TYR A 154 25.50 -1.29 6.42
N ASN A 155 25.95 -0.58 7.47
CA ASN A 155 25.09 -0.17 8.57
C ASN A 155 24.24 1.08 8.22
N ASN A 156 24.75 1.96 7.36
CA ASN A 156 24.14 3.26 7.05
C ASN A 156 24.05 3.48 5.53
N LYS A 157 23.07 4.27 5.10
CA LYS A 157 22.92 4.66 3.70
C LYS A 157 24.02 5.65 3.29
N TYR A 158 24.49 5.57 2.05
CA TYR A 158 25.52 6.45 1.50
C TYR A 158 25.00 7.16 0.24
N ASN A 159 24.03 8.04 0.44
CA ASN A 159 23.28 8.69 -0.65
C ASN A 159 23.79 10.10 -0.97
N LEU A 160 24.99 10.48 -0.51
CA LEU A 160 25.58 11.80 -0.80
C LEU A 160 25.58 12.16 -2.30
N PRO A 161 25.81 11.22 -3.25
CA PRO A 161 25.72 11.52 -4.67
C PRO A 161 24.34 11.95 -5.18
N ASN A 162 23.27 11.76 -4.39
CA ASN A 162 21.90 12.12 -4.80
C ASN A 162 21.63 13.64 -4.70
N GLY A 163 22.40 14.38 -3.90
CA GLY A 163 22.33 15.85 -3.84
C GLY A 163 21.15 16.44 -3.05
N GLU A 164 20.56 15.68 -2.13
CA GLU A 164 19.46 16.07 -1.22
C GLU A 164 19.96 16.26 0.22
#